data_AF-A0A9Q1GDQ1-F1
#
_entry.id   AF-A0A9Q1GDQ1-F1
#
_cell.length_a   1.000
_cell.length_b   1.000
_cell.length_c   1.000
_cell.angle_alpha   90.00
_cell.angle_beta   90.00
_cell.angle_gamma   90.00
#
_symmetry.space_group_name_H-M   'P 1'
#
loop_
_entity.id
_entity.type
_entity.pdbx_description
1 polymer ?
#
loop_
_entity_poly.entity_id
_entity_poly.type
_entity_poly.pdbx_seq_one_letter_code
_entity_poly.pdbx_strand_id
1 'polypeptide(L)'
;MEQMLGRKMKSVKRVAEAAEDADLYHTFNETLEFDYYNSVMVNTMDEDGEYVELGSEFVLEENEHFNKLSVNTSLSDIQVPTNVYNKDPDILNGVYMSETLNTVFISNFKRDPTLTWQYFGSSTGFFRLYPGIKWTPDENGVITFDCRNRNWYIQAATSPKDIVIVVDISGSMKGLRLTIAKHTITTILDTLGENDFVNIIAYNDYVHYVEPCFKGTLVQADLDNREHFKLLVDELHAKGQGNLKVAMKESFRILNEATTMGKGSLCNQAIMLITDGAMEDFQQVFDDYNWPERKVRVFTYLIGREVTFADNVKWIACNNKGYYTHISTLADVQENVMEYLHVLSRPMVINHDHDIIWTEAYMDSVLPNKEQLFNTQAQSLLLMTTVAMPVFSKKNETRSHGILLGVVGSDVPLRELMKLAPRYKLGVHGYAFLNTNNGYILSHPDLRPLYKEGKKLRPKPNYNSVDLSEVEWEDTEETLRTAMVKGETGTLSLDVRASVEKGRRVIFLTNDYFYTTIKETPFSLGIVLTQGHGEFIFTGNVSIEEGLHDLMQPDPDSC
;
A
#
# COMPACT_ATOMS: atom_id res chain seq x y z
N MET A 1 2.04 -6.75 -22.45
CA MET A 1 2.03 -6.29 -21.04
C MET A 1 3.27 -6.77 -20.30
N GLU A 2 3.57 -8.08 -20.30
CA GLU A 2 4.79 -8.67 -19.71
C GLU A 2 6.07 -7.87 -19.97
N GLN A 3 6.42 -7.61 -21.25
CA GLN A 3 7.64 -6.84 -21.57
C GLN A 3 7.66 -5.42 -21.00
N MET A 4 6.49 -4.77 -20.89
CA MET A 4 6.39 -3.42 -20.34
C MET A 4 6.63 -3.46 -18.82
N LEU A 5 5.92 -4.34 -18.11
CA LEU A 5 6.05 -4.51 -16.66
C LEU A 5 7.46 -5.00 -16.28
N GLY A 6 8.03 -5.94 -17.04
CA GLY A 6 9.40 -6.41 -16.85
C GLY A 6 10.46 -5.33 -17.07
N ARG A 7 10.22 -4.34 -17.95
CA ARG A 7 11.10 -3.15 -18.07
C ARG A 7 11.02 -2.27 -16.83
N LYS A 8 9.82 -2.08 -16.25
CA LYS A 8 9.64 -1.32 -15.00
C LYS A 8 10.34 -1.98 -13.82
N MET A 9 10.20 -3.29 -13.67
CA MET A 9 10.92 -4.07 -12.66
C MET A 9 12.43 -3.91 -12.77
N LYS A 10 12.98 -3.96 -14.00
CA LYS A 10 14.41 -3.74 -14.25
C LYS A 10 14.85 -2.32 -13.90
N SER A 11 14.01 -1.31 -14.09
CA SER A 11 14.32 0.07 -13.71
C SER A 11 14.37 0.24 -12.20
N VAL A 12 13.39 -0.31 -11.46
CA VAL A 12 13.36 -0.31 -10.00
C VAL A 12 14.57 -1.04 -9.42
N LYS A 13 14.90 -2.22 -9.96
CA LYS A 13 16.07 -2.99 -9.51
C LYS A 13 17.38 -2.21 -9.62
N ARG A 14 17.59 -1.47 -10.71
CA ARG A 14 18.79 -0.62 -10.86
C ARG A 14 18.85 0.51 -9.84
N VAL A 15 17.71 1.11 -9.50
CA VAL A 15 17.66 2.18 -8.50
C VAL A 15 17.93 1.59 -7.11
N ALA A 16 17.36 0.43 -6.78
CA ALA A 16 17.65 -0.26 -5.54
C ALA A 16 19.14 -0.61 -5.41
N GLU A 17 19.73 -1.26 -6.42
CA GLU A 17 21.17 -1.58 -6.44
C GLU A 17 22.04 -0.32 -6.27
N ALA A 18 21.70 0.77 -6.95
CA ALA A 18 22.42 2.04 -6.81
C ALA A 18 22.30 2.66 -5.41
N ALA A 19 21.13 2.53 -4.76
CA ALA A 19 20.92 3.03 -3.41
C ALA A 19 21.73 2.22 -2.37
N GLU A 20 21.77 0.90 -2.51
CA GLU A 20 22.56 0.03 -1.65
C GLU A 20 24.07 0.29 -1.79
N ASP A 21 24.53 0.51 -3.03
CA ASP A 21 25.92 0.84 -3.30
C ASP A 21 26.27 2.25 -2.79
N ALA A 22 25.36 3.21 -2.92
CA ALA A 22 25.53 4.55 -2.36
C ALA A 22 25.66 4.54 -0.83
N ASP A 23 24.86 3.74 -0.12
CA ASP A 23 25.03 3.56 1.33
C ASP A 23 26.38 2.92 1.64
N LEU A 24 26.78 1.87 0.92
CA LEU A 24 28.03 1.14 1.17
C LEU A 24 29.27 2.06 1.18
N TYR A 25 29.31 3.06 0.29
CA TYR A 25 30.42 4.02 0.21
C TYR A 25 30.22 5.28 1.07
N HIS A 26 29.03 5.49 1.63
CA HIS A 26 28.72 6.66 2.47
C HIS A 26 29.14 6.45 3.93
N THR A 27 29.87 7.41 4.48
CA THR A 27 30.23 7.47 5.90
C THR A 27 29.41 8.52 6.61
N PHE A 28 28.77 8.14 7.72
CA PHE A 28 27.94 9.03 8.51
C PHE A 28 28.74 10.21 9.08
N ASN A 29 28.19 11.42 8.96
CA ASN A 29 28.78 12.64 9.48
C ASN A 29 27.72 13.50 10.18
N GLU A 30 27.86 13.69 11.50
CA GLU A 30 26.91 14.46 12.31
C GLU A 30 26.90 15.95 12.01
N THR A 31 28.02 16.51 11.51
CA THR A 31 28.16 17.95 11.24
C THR A 31 28.00 18.27 9.76
N LEU A 32 27.33 17.41 8.99
CA LEU A 32 27.10 17.62 7.57
C LEU A 32 26.05 18.74 7.38
N GLU A 33 26.43 19.81 6.71
CA GLU A 33 25.50 20.81 6.18
C GLU A 33 25.33 20.57 4.68
N PHE A 34 24.10 20.29 4.26
CA PHE A 34 23.78 19.98 2.86
C PHE A 34 22.44 20.59 2.46
N ASP A 35 22.47 21.43 1.43
CA ASP A 35 21.28 22.04 0.86
C ASP A 35 20.67 21.13 -0.21
N TYR A 36 19.35 20.96 -0.16
CA TYR A 36 18.60 20.15 -1.12
C TYR A 36 17.29 20.83 -1.51
N TYR A 37 16.72 20.41 -2.65
CA TYR A 37 15.45 20.92 -3.13
C TYR A 37 14.27 20.32 -2.36
N ASN A 38 13.71 21.09 -1.43
CA ASN A 38 12.51 20.67 -0.71
C ASN A 38 11.26 20.95 -1.56
N SER A 39 10.49 19.91 -1.86
CA SER A 39 9.35 19.98 -2.79
C SER A 39 8.26 20.99 -2.38
N VAL A 40 8.18 21.34 -1.10
CA VAL A 40 7.21 22.30 -0.53
C VAL A 40 7.72 23.74 -0.63
N MET A 41 9.01 23.95 -0.36
CA MET A 41 9.65 25.26 -0.26
C MET A 41 10.20 25.74 -1.62
N VAL A 42 10.30 24.84 -2.60
CA VAL A 42 10.74 25.18 -3.95
C VAL A 42 9.95 26.36 -4.53
N ASN A 43 10.66 27.34 -5.07
CA ASN A 43 10.09 28.57 -5.65
C ASN A 43 9.20 29.37 -4.68
N THR A 44 9.43 29.30 -3.36
CA THR A 44 8.82 30.23 -2.40
C THR A 44 9.81 31.33 -2.06
N MET A 45 9.34 32.59 -2.11
CA MET A 45 10.11 33.77 -1.76
C MET A 45 9.56 34.37 -0.47
N ASP A 46 10.45 34.89 0.37
CA ASP A 46 10.12 35.65 1.57
C ASP A 46 9.57 37.04 1.22
N GLU A 47 9.07 37.77 2.24
CA GLU A 47 8.54 39.14 2.10
C GLU A 47 9.55 40.12 1.49
N ASP A 48 10.85 39.85 1.67
CA ASP A 48 11.97 40.63 1.15
C ASP A 48 12.36 40.27 -0.30
N GLY A 49 11.72 39.26 -0.90
CA GLY A 49 11.97 38.81 -2.27
C GLY A 49 13.16 37.84 -2.44
N GLU A 50 13.80 37.44 -1.34
CA GLU A 50 14.81 36.37 -1.31
C GLU A 50 14.14 34.99 -1.24
N TYR A 51 14.81 33.95 -1.73
CA TYR A 51 14.31 32.58 -1.61
C TYR A 51 14.37 32.11 -0.16
N VAL A 52 13.31 31.45 0.31
CA VAL A 52 13.27 30.80 1.62
C VAL A 52 14.39 29.75 1.72
N GLU A 53 14.89 29.48 2.93
CA GLU A 53 15.85 28.40 3.18
C GLU A 53 15.33 27.05 2.60
N LEU A 54 16.16 26.34 1.83
CA LEU A 54 15.79 25.15 1.00
C LEU A 54 14.79 25.42 -0.16
N GLY A 55 14.43 26.68 -0.39
CA GLY A 55 13.48 27.15 -1.40
C GLY A 55 14.12 27.72 -2.67
N SER A 56 15.25 27.16 -3.10
CA SER A 56 15.99 27.62 -4.29
C SER A 56 15.14 27.59 -5.57
N GLU A 57 15.60 28.32 -6.60
CA GLU A 57 15.00 28.32 -7.92
C GLU A 57 14.99 26.89 -8.52
N PHE A 58 13.81 26.43 -8.89
CA PHE A 58 13.59 25.12 -9.50
C PHE A 58 12.72 25.30 -10.75
N VAL A 59 13.32 25.12 -11.92
CA VAL A 59 12.64 25.30 -13.20
C VAL A 59 11.63 24.17 -13.40
N LEU A 60 10.34 24.53 -13.47
CA LEU A 60 9.24 23.60 -13.70
C LEU A 60 8.65 23.84 -15.09
N GLU A 61 8.56 22.80 -15.90
CA GLU A 61 8.00 22.84 -17.25
C GLU A 61 6.76 21.94 -17.35
N GLU A 62 5.71 22.42 -18.01
CA GLU A 62 4.52 21.60 -18.23
C GLU A 62 4.83 20.43 -19.17
N ASN A 63 4.46 19.22 -18.76
CA ASN A 63 4.72 18.01 -19.53
C ASN A 63 3.45 17.20 -19.78
N GLU A 64 3.14 16.92 -21.06
CA GLU A 64 1.96 16.14 -21.45
C GLU A 64 1.97 14.71 -20.90
N HIS A 65 3.14 14.10 -20.75
CA HIS A 65 3.31 12.75 -20.20
C HIS A 65 2.82 12.66 -18.74
N PHE A 66 2.97 13.76 -18.00
CA PHE A 66 2.53 13.88 -16.62
C PHE A 66 1.22 14.65 -16.50
N ASN A 67 0.29 14.46 -17.45
CA ASN A 67 -1.03 15.12 -17.46
C ASN A 67 -0.98 16.67 -17.40
N LYS A 68 0.02 17.27 -18.06
CA LYS A 68 0.28 18.74 -18.07
C LYS A 68 0.64 19.31 -16.70
N LEU A 69 1.16 18.48 -15.80
CA LEU A 69 1.77 18.96 -14.56
C LEU A 69 3.10 19.64 -14.88
N SER A 70 3.40 20.70 -14.13
CA SER A 70 4.70 21.36 -14.16
C SER A 70 5.71 20.50 -13.40
N VAL A 71 6.67 19.92 -14.12
CA VAL A 71 7.67 18.98 -13.59
C VAL A 71 9.08 19.41 -14.00
N ASN A 72 10.08 19.02 -13.21
CA ASN A 72 11.48 19.18 -13.56
C ASN A 72 12.08 17.84 -13.97
N THR A 73 12.40 17.68 -15.24
CA THR A 73 12.96 16.42 -15.78
C THR A 73 14.46 16.29 -15.56
N SER A 74 15.14 17.34 -15.09
CA SER A 74 16.59 17.35 -14.87
C SER A 74 16.99 16.95 -13.45
N LEU A 75 16.14 17.19 -12.45
CA LEU A 75 16.44 16.97 -11.04
C LEU A 75 15.27 16.31 -10.31
N SER A 76 15.58 15.61 -9.22
CA SER A 76 14.60 15.13 -8.23
C SER A 76 14.33 16.21 -7.18
N ASP A 77 13.20 16.12 -6.52
CA ASP A 77 12.88 16.85 -5.30
C ASP A 77 12.80 15.91 -4.09
N ILE A 78 12.74 16.50 -2.89
CA ILE A 78 12.63 15.76 -1.63
C ILE A 78 11.48 16.34 -0.82
N GLN A 79 10.59 15.46 -0.38
CA GLN A 79 9.54 15.76 0.56
C GLN A 79 9.92 15.21 1.93
N VAL A 80 9.74 16.03 2.96
CA VAL A 80 9.91 15.62 4.36
C VAL A 80 8.55 15.79 5.05
N PRO A 81 8.07 14.79 5.82
CA PRO A 81 6.85 14.90 6.60
C PRO A 81 6.90 16.04 7.62
N THR A 82 5.76 16.66 7.94
CA THR A 82 5.71 17.84 8.83
C THR A 82 6.11 17.56 10.28
N ASN A 83 6.05 16.30 10.73
CA ASN A 83 6.47 15.87 12.05
C ASN A 83 7.99 15.64 12.17
N VAL A 84 8.72 15.69 11.06
CA VAL A 84 10.14 15.37 10.99
C VAL A 84 10.96 16.63 10.72
N TYR A 85 12.09 16.80 11.39
CA TYR A 85 12.91 17.99 11.28
C TYR A 85 13.89 17.92 10.10
N ASN A 86 13.78 18.85 9.14
CA ASN A 86 14.54 18.85 7.88
C ASN A 86 16.08 18.81 8.03
N LYS A 87 16.63 19.32 9.14
CA LYS A 87 18.08 19.39 9.39
C LYS A 87 18.57 18.33 10.37
N ASP A 88 17.75 17.31 10.63
CA ASP A 88 18.21 16.16 11.39
C ASP A 88 19.43 15.52 10.69
N PRO A 89 20.55 15.26 11.40
CA PRO A 89 21.73 14.64 10.80
C PRO A 89 21.43 13.34 10.06
N ASP A 90 20.49 12.52 10.53
CA ASP A 90 20.12 11.25 9.89
C ASP A 90 19.45 11.48 8.52
N ILE A 91 18.65 12.54 8.41
CA ILE A 91 18.01 12.92 7.14
C ILE A 91 19.04 13.53 6.20
N LEU A 92 19.87 14.47 6.67
CA LEU A 92 20.87 15.11 5.82
C LEU A 92 21.85 14.08 5.23
N ASN A 93 22.29 13.10 6.03
CA ASN A 93 23.12 12.01 5.55
C ASN A 93 22.41 11.14 4.50
N GLY A 94 21.14 10.78 4.73
CA GLY A 94 20.36 10.01 3.76
C GLY A 94 20.05 10.78 2.47
N VAL A 95 19.77 12.08 2.59
CA VAL A 95 19.55 12.99 1.46
C VAL A 95 20.82 13.12 0.61
N TYR A 96 21.97 13.30 1.25
CA TYR A 96 23.26 13.35 0.58
C TYR A 96 23.58 12.03 -0.14
N MET A 97 23.42 10.89 0.54
CA MET A 97 23.61 9.57 -0.04
C MET A 97 22.73 9.35 -1.28
N SER A 98 21.48 9.78 -1.21
CA SER A 98 20.49 9.60 -2.27
C SER A 98 20.71 10.51 -3.49
N GLU A 99 21.65 11.48 -3.44
CA GLU A 99 21.97 12.36 -4.58
C GLU A 99 22.43 11.58 -5.81
N THR A 100 23.17 10.50 -5.57
CA THR A 100 23.65 9.56 -6.59
C THR A 100 22.52 8.99 -7.46
N LEU A 101 21.30 8.85 -6.89
CA LEU A 101 20.13 8.28 -7.57
C LEU A 101 19.63 9.15 -8.73
N ASN A 102 19.90 10.46 -8.72
CA ASN A 102 19.48 11.36 -9.80
C ASN A 102 19.97 10.91 -11.16
N THR A 103 21.23 10.45 -11.23
CA THR A 103 21.83 9.96 -12.47
C THR A 103 21.13 8.71 -12.99
N VAL A 104 20.70 7.83 -12.08
CA VAL A 104 19.99 6.58 -12.39
C VAL A 104 18.56 6.86 -12.83
N PHE A 105 17.86 7.77 -12.16
CA PHE A 105 16.51 8.19 -12.52
C PHE A 105 16.44 8.74 -13.95
N ILE A 106 17.35 9.65 -14.29
CA ILE A 106 17.45 10.25 -15.63
C ILE A 106 17.81 9.18 -16.67
N SER A 107 18.75 8.28 -16.34
CA SER A 107 19.16 7.18 -17.23
C SER A 107 17.99 6.22 -17.50
N ASN A 108 17.20 5.89 -16.48
CA ASN A 108 16.02 5.06 -16.62
C ASN A 108 14.96 5.73 -17.49
N PHE A 109 14.67 7.01 -17.27
CA PHE A 109 13.69 7.76 -18.07
C PHE A 109 14.12 7.88 -19.54
N LYS A 110 15.41 8.09 -19.82
CA LYS A 110 15.96 8.09 -21.18
C LYS A 110 15.84 6.73 -21.88
N ARG A 111 15.96 5.63 -21.13
CA ARG A 111 15.83 4.26 -21.65
C ARG A 111 14.38 3.84 -21.87
N ASP A 112 13.49 4.30 -21.02
CA ASP A 112 12.07 3.99 -21.08
C ASP A 112 11.22 5.25 -20.84
N PRO A 113 10.85 5.97 -21.92
CA PRO A 113 10.00 7.17 -21.85
C PRO A 113 8.60 6.91 -21.30
N THR A 114 8.17 5.65 -21.18
CA THR A 114 6.84 5.32 -20.60
C THR A 114 6.86 5.31 -19.07
N LEU A 115 8.01 5.52 -18.42
CA LEU A 115 8.12 5.64 -16.97
C LEU A 115 7.42 6.93 -16.50
N THR A 116 6.58 6.82 -15.47
CA THR A 116 5.99 7.99 -14.81
C THR A 116 6.87 8.38 -13.62
N TRP A 117 6.43 8.06 -12.40
CA TRP A 117 7.11 8.40 -11.17
C TRP A 117 8.14 7.34 -10.82
N GLN A 118 9.31 7.78 -10.40
CA GLN A 118 10.33 6.98 -9.75
C GLN A 118 10.65 7.63 -8.42
N TYR A 119 10.72 6.84 -7.36
CA TYR A 119 10.94 7.40 -6.03
C TYR A 119 11.68 6.46 -5.09
N PHE A 120 12.26 7.07 -4.06
CA PHE A 120 12.90 6.41 -2.94
C PHE A 120 12.30 6.96 -1.64
N GLY A 121 11.61 6.10 -0.89
CA GLY A 121 11.16 6.40 0.47
C GLY A 121 12.17 5.87 1.48
N SER A 122 12.73 6.77 2.30
CA SER A 122 13.70 6.41 3.34
C SER A 122 13.01 5.84 4.58
N SER A 123 13.70 4.98 5.33
CA SER A 123 13.29 4.59 6.69
C SER A 123 13.28 5.77 7.67
N THR A 124 14.10 6.79 7.43
CA THR A 124 14.11 8.05 8.21
C THR A 124 12.93 8.99 7.88
N GLY A 125 12.12 8.66 6.88
CA GLY A 125 10.84 9.34 6.57
C GLY A 125 10.88 10.32 5.40
N PHE A 126 12.06 10.76 4.93
CA PHE A 126 12.13 11.60 3.72
C PHE A 126 11.80 10.79 2.46
N PHE A 127 11.22 11.46 1.47
CA PHE A 127 10.76 10.89 0.22
C PHE A 127 11.37 11.64 -0.95
N ARG A 128 12.22 10.99 -1.74
CA ARG A 128 12.82 11.55 -2.95
C ARG A 128 12.00 11.13 -4.18
N LEU A 129 11.57 12.08 -4.99
CA LEU A 129 10.72 11.85 -6.15
C LEU A 129 11.35 12.39 -7.45
N TYR A 130 11.20 11.64 -8.53
CA TYR A 130 11.64 12.03 -9.87
C TYR A 130 10.54 11.73 -10.90
N PRO A 131 10.28 12.66 -11.86
CA PRO A 131 10.80 14.03 -11.92
C PRO A 131 10.32 14.90 -10.75
N GLY A 132 11.08 15.92 -10.37
CA GLY A 132 10.74 16.77 -9.23
C GLY A 132 9.52 17.66 -9.50
N ILE A 133 8.70 17.91 -8.48
CA ILE A 133 7.47 18.70 -8.59
C ILE A 133 7.34 19.68 -7.41
N LYS A 134 6.47 20.68 -7.55
CA LYS A 134 6.11 21.51 -6.40
C LYS A 134 4.90 20.92 -5.69
N TRP A 135 5.05 20.64 -4.41
CA TRP A 135 3.96 20.16 -3.56
C TRP A 135 3.24 21.35 -2.95
N THR A 136 1.92 21.32 -3.02
CA THR A 136 1.06 22.33 -2.39
C THR A 136 0.47 21.77 -1.11
N PRO A 137 0.70 22.42 0.05
CA PRO A 137 0.08 22.01 1.30
C PRO A 137 -1.44 22.20 1.27
N ASP A 138 -2.15 21.58 2.22
CA ASP A 138 -3.59 21.75 2.36
C ASP A 138 -3.98 23.17 2.83
N GLU A 139 -5.29 23.45 2.97
CA GLU A 139 -5.81 24.74 3.45
C GLU A 139 -5.25 25.14 4.83
N ASN A 140 -4.75 24.18 5.62
CA ASN A 140 -4.15 24.39 6.93
C ASN A 140 -2.61 24.46 6.89
N GLY A 141 -1.99 24.40 5.72
CA GLY A 141 -0.54 24.41 5.56
C GLY A 141 0.13 23.07 5.89
N VAL A 142 -0.63 21.98 6.05
CA VAL A 142 -0.12 20.67 6.46
C VAL A 142 -0.03 19.72 5.27
N ILE A 143 1.05 18.95 5.21
CA ILE A 143 1.21 17.83 4.28
C ILE A 143 1.12 16.54 5.08
N THR A 144 0.02 15.83 4.91
CA THR A 144 -0.27 14.55 5.59
C THR A 144 0.46 13.35 4.96
N PHE A 145 1.32 13.59 3.97
CA PHE A 145 2.05 12.53 3.29
C PHE A 145 3.27 12.08 4.11
N ASP A 146 3.25 10.81 4.50
CA ASP A 146 4.41 10.05 4.96
C ASP A 146 4.56 8.82 4.06
N CYS A 147 5.77 8.59 3.54
CA CYS A 147 6.05 7.46 2.66
C CYS A 147 5.97 6.11 3.39
N ARG A 148 6.30 6.07 4.69
CA ARG A 148 6.36 4.84 5.50
C ARG A 148 4.98 4.23 5.77
N ASN A 149 3.95 5.07 5.78
CA ASN A 149 2.55 4.66 5.93
C ASN A 149 1.90 4.14 4.65
N ARG A 150 2.62 4.14 3.51
CA ARG A 150 2.03 3.73 2.23
C ARG A 150 2.06 2.23 2.07
N ASN A 151 0.98 1.68 1.50
CA ASN A 151 0.88 0.25 1.23
C ASN A 151 2.07 -0.29 0.42
N TRP A 152 2.54 0.45 -0.60
CA TRP A 152 3.73 0.05 -1.38
C TRP A 152 5.00 -0.01 -0.54
N TYR A 153 5.14 0.84 0.49
CA TYR A 153 6.29 0.82 1.40
C TYR A 153 6.17 -0.37 2.34
N ILE A 154 5.03 -0.52 3.01
CA ILE A 154 4.80 -1.56 4.02
C ILE A 154 4.90 -2.97 3.41
N GLN A 155 4.27 -3.19 2.25
CA GLN A 155 4.27 -4.50 1.58
C GLN A 155 5.65 -4.87 1.04
N ALA A 156 6.50 -3.89 0.69
CA ALA A 156 7.87 -4.15 0.26
C ALA A 156 8.83 -4.33 1.43
N ALA A 157 8.60 -3.58 2.52
CA ALA A 157 9.44 -3.60 3.71
C ALA A 157 9.22 -4.85 4.58
N THR A 158 8.03 -5.45 4.52
CA THR A 158 7.64 -6.58 5.38
C THR A 158 6.93 -7.66 4.59
N SER A 159 7.13 -8.92 4.99
CA SER A 159 6.36 -10.04 4.46
C SER A 159 4.98 -10.15 5.15
N PRO A 160 4.01 -10.82 4.50
CA PRO A 160 2.68 -11.06 5.06
C PRO A 160 2.71 -11.61 6.49
N LYS A 161 1.76 -11.18 7.32
CA LYS A 161 1.80 -11.44 8.76
C LYS A 161 0.43 -11.79 9.36
N ASP A 162 0.48 -12.70 10.32
CA ASP A 162 -0.62 -13.13 11.17
C ASP A 162 -0.48 -12.45 12.54
N ILE A 163 -1.34 -11.48 12.83
CA ILE A 163 -1.28 -10.63 14.03
C ILE A 163 -2.46 -10.91 14.96
N VAL A 164 -2.17 -11.14 16.24
CA VAL A 164 -3.17 -11.05 17.31
C VAL A 164 -2.88 -9.82 18.14
N ILE A 165 -3.82 -8.87 18.14
CA ILE A 165 -3.76 -7.67 18.98
C ILE A 165 -4.43 -7.98 20.31
N VAL A 166 -3.69 -7.82 21.41
CA VAL A 166 -4.12 -8.13 22.77
C VAL A 166 -4.21 -6.84 23.56
N VAL A 167 -5.42 -6.48 23.98
CA VAL A 167 -5.71 -5.17 24.58
C VAL A 167 -6.12 -5.32 26.03
N ASP A 168 -5.43 -4.62 26.93
CA ASP A 168 -5.81 -4.51 28.32
C ASP A 168 -7.05 -3.60 28.48
N ILE A 169 -8.14 -4.16 29.01
CA ILE A 169 -9.35 -3.41 29.36
C ILE A 169 -9.62 -3.46 30.88
N SER A 170 -8.58 -3.66 31.69
CA SER A 170 -8.69 -3.59 33.14
C SER A 170 -9.02 -2.18 33.64
N GLY A 171 -9.44 -2.06 34.89
CA GLY A 171 -9.84 -0.79 35.49
C GLY A 171 -8.75 0.30 35.48
N SER A 172 -7.46 -0.06 35.42
CA SER A 172 -6.33 0.88 35.37
C SER A 172 -6.24 1.64 34.05
N MET A 173 -6.74 1.03 32.97
CA MET A 173 -6.76 1.64 31.63
C MET A 173 -7.83 2.73 31.48
N LYS A 174 -8.68 2.97 32.49
CA LYS A 174 -9.79 3.93 32.38
C LYS A 174 -9.30 5.37 32.08
N GLY A 175 -10.00 6.04 31.17
CA GLY A 175 -9.73 7.44 30.81
C GLY A 175 -8.73 7.54 29.66
N LEU A 176 -7.71 8.40 29.82
CA LEU A 176 -6.75 8.72 28.75
C LEU A 176 -5.97 7.49 28.25
N ARG A 177 -5.64 6.53 29.13
CA ARG A 177 -4.90 5.31 28.75
C ARG A 177 -5.66 4.48 27.72
N LEU A 178 -6.95 4.24 27.93
CA LEU A 178 -7.79 3.53 26.97
C LEU A 178 -7.97 4.33 25.67
N THR A 179 -8.08 5.66 25.72
CA THR A 179 -8.12 6.48 24.49
C THR A 179 -6.84 6.35 23.67
N ILE A 180 -5.66 6.36 24.33
CA ILE A 180 -4.39 6.12 23.67
C ILE A 180 -4.36 4.69 23.10
N ALA A 181 -4.81 3.68 23.85
CA ALA A 181 -4.85 2.30 23.40
C ALA A 181 -5.72 2.12 22.14
N LYS A 182 -6.91 2.70 22.14
CA LYS A 182 -7.81 2.72 20.97
C LYS A 182 -7.12 3.34 19.75
N HIS A 183 -6.48 4.50 19.94
CA HIS A 183 -5.75 5.15 18.87
C HIS A 183 -4.58 4.29 18.35
N THR A 184 -3.80 3.68 19.24
CA THR A 184 -2.72 2.75 18.89
C THR A 184 -3.23 1.56 18.08
N ILE A 185 -4.37 0.96 18.45
CA ILE A 185 -4.97 -0.14 17.69
C ILE A 185 -5.38 0.33 16.29
N THR A 186 -6.05 1.48 16.18
CA THR A 186 -6.43 2.06 14.88
C THR A 186 -5.21 2.31 14.00
N THR A 187 -4.13 2.87 14.56
CA THR A 187 -2.87 3.08 13.83
C THR A 187 -2.23 1.76 13.40
N ILE A 188 -2.22 0.73 14.26
CA ILE A 188 -1.73 -0.61 13.90
C ILE A 188 -2.56 -1.19 12.75
N LEU A 189 -3.89 -1.13 12.82
CA LEU A 189 -4.78 -1.58 11.75
C LEU A 189 -4.52 -0.84 10.45
N ASP A 190 -4.12 0.44 10.51
CA ASP A 190 -3.78 1.22 9.33
C ASP A 190 -2.48 0.80 8.64
N THR A 191 -1.60 0.10 9.36
CA THR A 191 -0.38 -0.50 8.80
C THR A 191 -0.58 -1.89 8.20
N LEU A 192 -1.79 -2.46 8.25
CA LEU A 192 -2.04 -3.79 7.70
C LEU A 192 -2.46 -3.72 6.23
N GLY A 193 -1.86 -4.59 5.43
CA GLY A 193 -2.22 -4.79 4.02
C GLY A 193 -3.23 -5.92 3.84
N GLU A 194 -3.74 -6.06 2.63
CA GLU A 194 -4.76 -7.07 2.28
C GLU A 194 -4.24 -8.51 2.37
N ASN A 195 -2.92 -8.71 2.31
CA ASN A 195 -2.31 -10.04 2.49
C ASN A 195 -2.10 -10.42 3.97
N ASP A 196 -2.42 -9.53 4.91
CA ASP A 196 -2.23 -9.74 6.34
C ASP A 196 -3.50 -10.29 6.99
N PHE A 197 -3.33 -11.06 8.06
CA PHE A 197 -4.43 -11.61 8.83
C PHE A 197 -4.38 -11.07 10.26
N VAL A 198 -5.54 -10.63 10.77
CA VAL A 198 -5.64 -9.98 12.08
C VAL A 198 -6.81 -10.53 12.89
N ASN A 199 -6.64 -10.55 14.21
CA ASN A 199 -7.74 -10.64 15.16
C ASN A 199 -7.42 -9.81 16.40
N ILE A 200 -8.45 -9.31 17.09
CA ILE A 200 -8.32 -8.47 18.27
C ILE A 200 -9.02 -9.13 19.45
N ILE A 201 -8.28 -9.32 20.54
CA ILE A 201 -8.80 -9.80 21.81
C ILE A 201 -8.60 -8.74 22.88
N ALA A 202 -9.62 -8.53 23.70
CA ALA A 202 -9.56 -7.68 24.87
C ALA A 202 -9.55 -8.56 26.13
N TYR A 203 -8.83 -8.17 27.17
CA TYR A 203 -8.79 -8.94 28.42
C TYR A 203 -8.98 -8.09 29.66
N ASN A 204 -9.68 -8.68 30.63
CA ASN A 204 -9.75 -8.27 32.02
C ASN A 204 -9.61 -9.55 32.87
N ASP A 205 -10.60 -9.87 33.71
CA ASP A 205 -10.69 -11.13 34.46
C ASP A 205 -10.87 -12.32 33.51
N TYR A 206 -11.44 -12.08 32.32
CA TYR A 206 -11.65 -13.05 31.25
C TYR A 206 -11.18 -12.49 29.90
N VAL A 207 -11.10 -13.35 28.88
CA VAL A 207 -10.81 -12.94 27.50
C VAL A 207 -12.12 -12.69 26.77
N HIS A 208 -12.19 -11.56 26.09
CA HIS A 208 -13.30 -11.12 25.27
C HIS A 208 -12.83 -10.98 23.83
N TYR A 209 -13.52 -11.64 22.90
CA TYR A 209 -13.35 -11.38 21.47
C TYR A 209 -14.02 -10.06 21.14
N VAL A 210 -13.29 -9.15 20.48
CA VAL A 210 -13.84 -7.87 20.06
C VAL A 210 -14.97 -8.08 19.05
N GLU A 211 -14.79 -9.02 18.11
CA GLU A 211 -15.85 -9.49 17.22
C GLU A 211 -16.29 -10.92 17.61
N PRO A 212 -17.48 -11.09 18.22
CA PRO A 212 -18.00 -12.40 18.62
C PRO A 212 -18.21 -13.38 17.46
N CYS A 213 -18.48 -12.90 16.24
CA CYS A 213 -18.75 -13.75 15.08
C CYS A 213 -17.53 -14.58 14.67
N PHE A 214 -16.32 -14.04 14.83
CA PHE A 214 -15.09 -14.71 14.40
C PHE A 214 -14.61 -15.78 15.37
N LYS A 215 -15.15 -15.84 16.61
CA LYS A 215 -14.88 -16.88 17.63
C LYS A 215 -13.40 -17.25 17.80
N GLY A 216 -12.49 -16.29 17.65
CA GLY A 216 -11.04 -16.51 17.74
C GLY A 216 -10.35 -16.93 16.44
N THR A 217 -10.99 -16.78 15.28
CA THR A 217 -10.34 -17.02 13.97
C THR A 217 -9.65 -15.75 13.49
N LEU A 218 -8.49 -15.88 12.83
CA LEU A 218 -7.88 -14.77 12.11
C LEU A 218 -8.70 -14.44 10.86
N VAL A 219 -8.84 -13.14 10.55
CA VAL A 219 -9.52 -12.66 9.34
C VAL A 219 -8.57 -11.82 8.51
N GLN A 220 -8.78 -11.80 7.20
CA GLN A 220 -8.01 -10.97 6.30
C GLN A 220 -8.22 -9.49 6.62
N ALA A 221 -7.13 -8.72 6.63
CA ALA A 221 -7.13 -7.29 6.98
C ALA A 221 -7.60 -6.41 5.80
N ASP A 222 -8.73 -6.75 5.22
CA ASP A 222 -9.40 -5.97 4.18
C ASP A 222 -9.91 -4.65 4.75
N LEU A 223 -10.16 -3.67 3.88
CA LEU A 223 -10.61 -2.34 4.31
C LEU A 223 -11.92 -2.42 5.11
N ASP A 224 -12.88 -3.24 4.68
CA ASP A 224 -14.14 -3.46 5.39
C ASP A 224 -13.93 -4.05 6.78
N ASN A 225 -13.11 -5.10 6.89
CA ASN A 225 -12.82 -5.75 8.17
C ASN A 225 -12.09 -4.79 9.11
N ARG A 226 -11.14 -4.01 8.60
CA ARG A 226 -10.39 -3.00 9.37
C ARG A 226 -11.31 -1.89 9.89
N GLU A 227 -12.16 -1.32 9.05
CA GLU A 227 -13.12 -0.29 9.47
C GLU A 227 -14.13 -0.84 10.47
N HIS A 228 -14.59 -2.08 10.28
CA HIS A 228 -15.46 -2.76 11.24
C HIS A 228 -14.78 -2.94 12.60
N PHE A 229 -13.51 -3.39 12.62
CA PHE A 229 -12.75 -3.48 13.87
C PHE A 229 -12.56 -2.13 14.55
N LYS A 230 -12.33 -1.04 13.80
CA LYS A 230 -12.21 0.31 14.37
C LYS A 230 -13.47 0.72 15.13
N LEU A 231 -14.66 0.46 14.56
CA LEU A 231 -15.94 0.73 15.22
C LEU A 231 -16.08 -0.05 16.54
N LEU A 232 -15.74 -1.34 16.54
CA LEU A 232 -15.82 -2.18 17.74
C LEU A 232 -14.80 -1.78 18.81
N VAL A 233 -13.60 -1.37 18.40
CA VAL A 233 -12.55 -0.88 19.31
C VAL A 233 -13.00 0.40 20.01
N ASP A 234 -13.74 1.27 19.32
CA ASP A 234 -14.31 2.48 19.91
C ASP A 234 -15.38 2.20 20.98
N GLU A 235 -16.04 1.05 20.93
CA GLU A 235 -17.02 0.62 21.95
C GLU A 235 -16.38 -0.02 23.20
N LEU A 236 -15.07 -0.25 23.21
CA LEU A 236 -14.39 -0.88 24.36
C LEU A 236 -14.48 -0.02 25.63
N HIS A 237 -14.70 -0.69 26.76
CA HIS A 237 -14.81 -0.07 28.08
C HIS A 237 -13.97 -0.79 29.13
N ALA A 238 -13.20 -0.02 29.91
CA ALA A 238 -12.34 -0.53 30.97
C ALA A 238 -13.14 -0.98 32.21
N LYS A 239 -13.03 -2.26 32.60
CA LYS A 239 -13.66 -2.88 33.78
C LYS A 239 -12.87 -4.12 34.24
N GLY A 240 -12.85 -4.38 35.55
CA GLY A 240 -12.26 -5.60 36.14
C GLY A 240 -10.76 -5.51 36.41
N GLN A 241 -10.14 -6.64 36.75
CA GLN A 241 -8.68 -6.77 36.95
C GLN A 241 -8.05 -7.43 35.72
N GLY A 242 -6.85 -7.00 35.30
CA GLY A 242 -6.19 -7.58 34.13
C GLY A 242 -5.49 -8.90 34.41
N ASN A 243 -5.90 -9.99 33.75
CA ASN A 243 -5.23 -11.29 33.79
C ASN A 243 -4.52 -11.62 32.47
N LEU A 244 -3.26 -11.21 32.37
CA LEU A 244 -2.44 -11.40 31.17
C LEU A 244 -2.22 -12.89 30.81
N LYS A 245 -2.14 -13.78 31.81
CA LYS A 245 -1.87 -15.21 31.60
C LYS A 245 -2.93 -15.87 30.72
N VAL A 246 -4.20 -15.55 30.95
CA VAL A 246 -5.32 -16.12 30.18
C VAL A 246 -5.32 -15.56 28.76
N ALA A 247 -5.07 -14.26 28.60
CA ALA A 247 -5.03 -13.59 27.30
C ALA A 247 -3.91 -14.13 26.40
N MET A 248 -2.71 -14.32 26.94
CA MET A 248 -1.58 -14.85 26.18
C MET A 248 -1.81 -16.30 25.76
N LYS A 249 -2.34 -17.14 26.67
CA LYS A 249 -2.68 -18.54 26.34
C LYS A 249 -3.68 -18.62 25.18
N GLU A 250 -4.68 -17.75 25.20
CA GLU A 250 -5.68 -17.68 24.14
C GLU A 250 -5.08 -17.17 22.83
N SER A 251 -4.20 -16.18 22.87
CA SER A 251 -3.49 -15.67 21.69
C SER A 251 -2.67 -16.75 20.97
N PHE A 252 -1.93 -17.57 21.74
CA PHE A 252 -1.18 -18.69 21.17
C PHE A 252 -2.09 -19.78 20.59
N ARG A 253 -3.26 -20.01 21.20
CA ARG A 253 -4.26 -20.95 20.67
C ARG A 253 -4.76 -20.50 19.29
N ILE A 254 -5.13 -19.22 19.15
CA ILE A 254 -5.59 -18.62 17.89
C ILE A 254 -4.56 -18.78 16.78
N LEU A 255 -3.29 -18.42 17.06
CA LEU A 255 -2.21 -18.52 16.07
C LEU A 255 -1.94 -19.97 15.64
N ASN A 256 -1.96 -20.92 16.58
CA ASN A 256 -1.75 -22.33 16.26
C ASN A 256 -2.92 -22.94 15.47
N GLU A 257 -4.16 -22.57 15.80
CA GLU A 257 -5.35 -22.95 15.03
C GLU A 257 -5.30 -22.40 13.61
N ALA A 258 -4.86 -21.15 13.42
CA ALA A 258 -4.67 -20.58 12.09
C ALA A 258 -3.64 -21.35 11.26
N THR A 259 -2.50 -21.72 11.86
CA THR A 259 -1.45 -22.51 11.19
C THR A 259 -1.94 -23.90 10.80
N THR A 260 -2.65 -24.59 11.70
CA THR A 260 -3.13 -25.96 11.44
C THR A 260 -4.24 -26.03 10.40
N MET A 261 -5.10 -25.01 10.34
CA MET A 261 -6.17 -24.92 9.34
C MET A 261 -5.70 -24.34 8.00
N GLY A 262 -4.47 -23.82 7.91
CA GLY A 262 -3.98 -23.10 6.73
C GLY A 262 -4.76 -21.81 6.45
N LYS A 263 -5.37 -21.22 7.48
CA LYS A 263 -6.21 -20.00 7.39
C LYS A 263 -5.44 -18.73 7.77
N GLY A 264 -4.15 -18.68 7.47
CA GLY A 264 -3.30 -17.52 7.71
C GLY A 264 -2.24 -17.40 6.62
N SER A 265 -1.41 -16.37 6.71
CA SER A 265 -0.30 -16.10 5.79
C SER A 265 0.81 -17.15 5.87
N LEU A 266 0.87 -17.94 6.95
CA LEU A 266 1.89 -18.98 7.23
C LEU A 266 3.34 -18.45 7.24
N CYS A 267 3.52 -17.12 7.26
CA CYS A 267 4.82 -16.47 7.20
C CYS A 267 5.22 -15.96 8.59
N ASN A 268 4.93 -14.70 8.91
CA ASN A 268 5.26 -14.12 10.21
C ASN A 268 4.08 -14.22 11.19
N GLN A 269 4.36 -14.67 12.40
CA GLN A 269 3.38 -14.66 13.49
C GLN A 269 3.79 -13.66 14.58
N ALA A 270 2.87 -12.77 14.94
CA ALA A 270 3.13 -11.75 15.94
C ALA A 270 1.94 -11.57 16.90
N ILE A 271 2.28 -11.29 18.16
CA ILE A 271 1.33 -10.85 19.19
C ILE A 271 1.70 -9.42 19.55
N MET A 272 0.72 -8.51 19.49
CA MET A 272 0.88 -7.11 19.88
C MET A 272 0.13 -6.88 21.19
N LEU A 273 0.86 -6.79 22.30
CA LEU A 273 0.31 -6.57 23.63
C LEU A 273 0.27 -5.08 23.96
N ILE A 274 -0.92 -4.55 24.24
CA ILE A 274 -1.17 -3.16 24.60
C ILE A 274 -1.67 -3.13 26.05
N THR A 275 -0.87 -2.59 26.96
CA THR A 275 -1.16 -2.60 28.42
C THR A 275 -0.50 -1.42 29.13
N ASP A 276 -0.99 -1.04 30.30
CA ASP A 276 -0.31 -0.12 31.22
C ASP A 276 0.58 -0.84 32.26
N GLY A 277 0.61 -2.18 32.26
CA GLY A 277 1.53 -2.97 33.06
C GLY A 277 1.19 -4.45 33.13
N ALA A 278 2.22 -5.28 33.33
CA ALA A 278 2.04 -6.72 33.54
C ALA A 278 2.31 -7.08 35.02
N MET A 279 1.29 -7.61 35.69
CA MET A 279 1.45 -8.28 36.99
C MET A 279 2.17 -9.63 36.81
N GLU A 280 2.81 -10.14 37.86
CA GLU A 280 3.66 -11.35 37.83
C GLU A 280 2.89 -12.62 37.35
N ASP A 281 3.61 -13.71 37.03
CA ASP A 281 3.12 -15.03 36.55
C ASP A 281 2.92 -15.26 35.03
N PHE A 282 3.40 -14.36 34.16
CA PHE A 282 3.34 -14.57 32.70
C PHE A 282 4.43 -15.49 32.12
N GLN A 283 5.54 -15.68 32.84
CA GLN A 283 6.72 -16.40 32.33
C GLN A 283 6.40 -17.85 31.90
N GLN A 284 5.60 -18.55 32.72
CA GLN A 284 5.19 -19.94 32.46
C GLN A 284 4.49 -20.10 31.10
N VAL A 285 3.72 -19.10 30.64
CA VAL A 285 3.01 -19.19 29.35
C VAL A 285 3.99 -19.21 28.18
N PHE A 286 5.06 -18.42 28.26
CA PHE A 286 6.06 -18.38 27.19
C PHE A 286 6.93 -19.64 27.16
N ASP A 287 7.22 -20.20 28.34
CA ASP A 287 7.91 -21.49 28.47
C ASP A 287 7.11 -22.62 27.81
N ASP A 288 5.79 -22.67 28.05
CA ASP A 288 4.92 -23.72 27.56
C ASP A 288 4.61 -23.63 26.06
N TYR A 289 4.42 -22.40 25.52
CA TYR A 289 3.88 -22.21 24.16
C TYR A 289 4.89 -21.74 23.11
N ASN A 290 5.90 -20.96 23.48
CA ASN A 290 6.79 -20.32 22.49
C ASN A 290 8.24 -20.82 22.56
N TRP A 291 8.69 -21.33 23.71
CA TRP A 291 10.07 -21.78 23.87
C TRP A 291 10.21 -23.28 23.55
N PRO A 292 11.37 -23.73 23.01
CA PRO A 292 12.61 -22.97 22.78
C PRO A 292 12.70 -22.26 21.42
N GLU A 293 11.80 -22.55 20.47
CA GLU A 293 11.96 -22.13 19.07
C GLU A 293 11.72 -20.62 18.85
N ARG A 294 10.88 -20.00 19.68
CA ARG A 294 10.51 -18.57 19.63
C ARG A 294 10.03 -18.19 18.23
N LYS A 295 9.04 -18.94 17.74
CA LYS A 295 8.42 -18.75 16.42
C LYS A 295 7.56 -17.49 16.39
N VAL A 296 6.80 -17.25 17.46
CA VAL A 296 5.92 -16.09 17.58
C VAL A 296 6.69 -14.92 18.18
N ARG A 297 6.61 -13.77 17.52
CA ARG A 297 7.20 -12.51 18.01
C ARG A 297 6.21 -11.77 18.90
N VAL A 298 6.70 -11.16 19.97
CA VAL A 298 5.82 -10.43 20.89
C VAL A 298 6.26 -8.98 20.99
N PHE A 299 5.41 -8.09 20.48
CA PHE A 299 5.57 -6.64 20.58
C PHE A 299 4.76 -6.14 21.76
N THR A 300 5.35 -5.23 22.54
CA THR A 300 4.69 -4.71 23.73
C THR A 300 4.65 -3.19 23.72
N TYR A 301 3.45 -2.65 23.82
CA TYR A 301 3.14 -1.22 23.91
C TYR A 301 2.74 -0.89 25.34
N LEU A 302 3.65 -0.24 26.07
CA LEU A 302 3.36 0.26 27.42
C LEU A 302 2.67 1.62 27.31
N ILE A 303 1.45 1.72 27.82
CA ILE A 303 0.65 2.96 27.77
C ILE A 303 0.64 3.66 29.12
N GLY A 304 0.91 4.96 29.08
CA GLY A 304 0.76 5.86 30.22
C GLY A 304 2.05 6.57 30.58
N ARG A 305 1.93 7.63 31.38
CA ARG A 305 3.09 8.43 31.82
C ARG A 305 3.93 7.76 32.90
N GLU A 306 3.36 6.77 33.57
CA GLU A 306 4.00 6.03 34.65
C GLU A 306 4.65 4.77 34.08
N VAL A 307 5.92 4.54 34.42
CA VAL A 307 6.74 3.42 33.91
C VAL A 307 6.94 2.33 34.97
N THR A 308 6.03 2.21 35.94
CA THR A 308 6.19 1.34 37.11
C THR A 308 6.38 -0.14 36.78
N PHE A 309 5.84 -0.60 35.64
CA PHE A 309 5.89 -2.00 35.20
C PHE A 309 6.70 -2.20 33.91
N ALA A 310 7.54 -1.22 33.55
CA ALA A 310 8.29 -1.24 32.29
C ALA A 310 9.21 -2.46 32.16
N ASP A 311 9.85 -2.88 33.26
CA ASP A 311 10.80 -4.00 33.23
C ASP A 311 10.14 -5.32 32.85
N ASN A 312 8.95 -5.61 33.38
CA ASN A 312 8.21 -6.83 33.07
C ASN A 312 7.78 -6.86 31.59
N VAL A 313 7.22 -5.74 31.12
CA VAL A 313 6.74 -5.61 29.74
C VAL A 313 7.90 -5.67 28.75
N LYS A 314 9.02 -4.99 29.07
CA LYS A 314 10.26 -5.05 28.30
C LYS A 314 10.85 -6.46 28.26
N TRP A 315 10.81 -7.20 29.37
CA TRP A 315 11.27 -8.58 29.44
C TRP A 315 10.47 -9.49 28.47
N ILE A 316 9.16 -9.28 28.35
CA ILE A 316 8.30 -10.04 27.42
C ILE A 316 8.76 -9.82 25.97
N ALA A 317 8.96 -8.57 25.56
CA ALA A 317 9.41 -8.26 24.20
C ALA A 317 10.81 -8.81 23.90
N CYS A 318 11.78 -8.56 24.79
CA CYS A 318 13.18 -8.96 24.57
C CYS A 318 13.36 -10.47 24.44
N ASN A 319 12.66 -11.27 25.24
CA ASN A 319 12.81 -12.73 25.21
C ASN A 319 12.11 -13.40 24.03
N ASN A 320 11.12 -12.73 23.43
CA ASN A 320 10.34 -13.26 22.31
C ASN A 320 10.68 -12.58 20.98
N LYS A 321 11.92 -12.08 20.81
CA LYS A 321 12.43 -11.47 19.56
C LYS A 321 11.53 -10.34 19.01
N GLY A 322 10.83 -9.62 19.88
CA GLY A 322 10.00 -8.48 19.50
C GLY A 322 10.63 -7.14 19.86
N TYR A 323 9.78 -6.14 20.07
CA TYR A 323 10.20 -4.78 20.40
C TYR A 323 9.32 -4.18 21.51
N TYR A 324 9.96 -3.37 22.36
CA TYR A 324 9.31 -2.66 23.45
C TYR A 324 9.19 -1.19 23.09
N THR A 325 7.99 -0.64 23.20
CA THR A 325 7.70 0.76 22.92
C THR A 325 6.89 1.36 24.07
N HIS A 326 7.22 2.59 24.45
CA HIS A 326 6.52 3.33 25.49
C HIS A 326 5.75 4.48 24.86
N ILE A 327 4.43 4.51 25.07
CA ILE A 327 3.53 5.51 24.49
C ILE A 327 2.94 6.35 25.63
N SER A 328 3.37 7.60 25.71
CA SER A 328 2.93 8.56 26.73
C SER A 328 1.81 9.47 26.23
N THR A 329 1.84 9.85 24.95
CA THR A 329 0.89 10.78 24.34
C THR A 329 0.29 10.23 23.05
N LEU A 330 -0.78 10.87 22.56
CA LEU A 330 -1.40 10.52 21.28
C LEU A 330 -0.51 10.84 20.08
N ALA A 331 0.34 11.87 20.18
CA ALA A 331 1.25 12.25 19.09
C ALA A 331 2.36 11.21 18.89
N ASP A 332 2.81 10.57 19.97
CA ASP A 332 3.89 9.58 19.93
C ASP A 332 3.45 8.25 19.29
N VAL A 333 2.14 8.01 19.13
CA VAL A 333 1.60 6.72 18.66
C VAL A 333 2.09 6.39 17.26
N GLN A 334 2.04 7.36 16.34
CA GLN A 334 2.32 7.11 14.93
C GLN A 334 3.76 6.67 14.69
N GLU A 335 4.73 7.33 15.32
CA GLU A 335 6.15 6.99 15.17
C GLU A 335 6.49 5.66 15.85
N ASN A 336 6.02 5.44 17.08
CA ASN A 336 6.32 4.23 17.84
C ASN A 336 5.68 2.96 17.23
N VAL A 337 4.52 3.07 16.59
CA VAL A 337 3.91 1.92 15.92
C VAL A 337 4.74 1.51 14.69
N MET A 338 5.30 2.44 13.92
CA MET A 338 6.05 2.07 12.71
C MET A 338 7.34 1.27 12.99
N GLU A 339 7.91 1.38 14.20
CA GLU A 339 9.14 0.66 14.58
C GLU A 339 9.04 -0.87 14.48
N TYR A 340 7.85 -1.45 14.65
CA TYR A 340 7.70 -2.90 14.55
C TYR A 340 8.03 -3.40 13.12
N LEU A 341 7.80 -2.58 12.09
CA LEU A 341 8.11 -2.91 10.69
C LEU A 341 9.61 -3.15 10.51
N HIS A 342 10.46 -2.33 11.14
CA HIS A 342 11.91 -2.50 11.11
C HIS A 342 12.38 -3.80 11.76
N VAL A 343 11.64 -4.31 12.76
CA VAL A 343 11.96 -5.60 13.38
C VAL A 343 11.51 -6.75 12.49
N LEU A 344 10.34 -6.64 11.86
CA LEU A 344 9.81 -7.66 10.95
C LEU A 344 10.63 -7.78 9.66
N SER A 345 11.25 -6.70 9.18
CA SER A 345 12.07 -6.72 7.95
C SER A 345 13.42 -7.44 8.10
N ARG A 346 13.96 -7.56 9.33
CA ARG A 346 15.32 -8.12 9.58
C ARG A 346 15.60 -9.47 8.92
N PRO A 347 14.71 -10.49 8.97
CA PRO A 347 14.98 -11.78 8.33
C PRO A 347 15.10 -11.67 6.80
N MET A 348 14.27 -10.83 6.17
CA MET A 348 14.33 -10.59 4.72
C MET A 348 15.69 -9.99 4.35
N VAL A 349 16.17 -9.05 5.16
CA VAL A 349 17.50 -8.43 4.97
C VAL A 349 18.62 -9.47 5.08
N ILE A 350 18.54 -10.36 6.08
CA ILE A 350 19.57 -11.39 6.32
C ILE A 350 19.59 -12.41 5.18
N ASN A 351 18.42 -12.82 4.68
CA ASN A 351 18.31 -13.77 3.57
C ASN A 351 18.66 -13.15 2.21
N HIS A 352 18.78 -11.82 2.12
CA HIS A 352 18.95 -11.06 0.87
C HIS A 352 17.80 -11.34 -0.12
N ASP A 353 16.59 -11.46 0.41
CA ASP A 353 15.39 -11.67 -0.39
C ASP A 353 14.95 -10.30 -0.95
N HIS A 354 15.38 -10.03 -2.19
CA HIS A 354 15.00 -8.84 -2.98
C HIS A 354 13.68 -9.07 -3.72
N ASP A 355 12.64 -9.47 -2.99
CA ASP A 355 11.35 -9.74 -3.60
C ASP A 355 10.74 -8.44 -4.14
N ILE A 356 10.43 -8.46 -5.43
CA ILE A 356 9.72 -7.38 -6.09
C ILE A 356 8.23 -7.60 -5.85
N ILE A 357 7.60 -6.60 -5.25
CA ILE A 357 6.17 -6.63 -4.98
C ILE A 357 5.42 -5.71 -5.93
N TRP A 358 4.16 -6.06 -6.17
CA TRP A 358 3.22 -5.22 -6.91
C TRP A 358 2.05 -4.91 -6.02
N THR A 359 1.68 -3.62 -5.95
CA THR A 359 0.52 -3.21 -5.17
C THR A 359 -0.79 -3.37 -5.93
N GLU A 360 -1.86 -3.48 -5.16
CA GLU A 360 -3.23 -3.22 -5.58
C GLU A 360 -3.38 -1.87 -6.31
N ALA A 361 -4.49 -1.70 -7.02
CA ALA A 361 -4.82 -0.44 -7.67
C ALA A 361 -5.14 0.64 -6.63
N TYR A 362 -4.40 1.75 -6.65
CA TYR A 362 -4.67 2.88 -5.78
C TYR A 362 -4.64 4.20 -6.56
N MET A 363 -5.18 5.25 -5.95
CA MET A 363 -5.17 6.61 -6.49
C MET A 363 -4.04 7.41 -5.85
N ASP A 364 -3.21 8.04 -6.68
CA ASP A 364 -2.11 8.85 -6.17
C ASP A 364 -2.62 10.09 -5.44
N SER A 365 -2.09 10.26 -4.25
CA SER A 365 -2.43 11.35 -3.33
C SER A 365 -1.47 12.53 -3.41
N VAL A 366 -0.38 12.40 -4.18
CA VAL A 366 0.69 13.40 -4.37
C VAL A 366 0.28 14.51 -5.34
N LEU A 367 -0.72 14.28 -6.19
CA LEU A 367 -1.09 15.23 -7.23
C LEU A 367 -1.64 16.55 -6.64
N PRO A 368 -0.98 17.70 -6.88
CA PRO A 368 -1.29 18.99 -6.23
C PRO A 368 -2.67 19.57 -6.60
N ASN A 369 -3.32 19.02 -7.63
CA ASN A 369 -4.60 19.51 -8.16
C ASN A 369 -5.74 18.49 -8.03
N LYS A 370 -5.86 17.83 -6.87
CA LYS A 370 -6.98 16.91 -6.56
C LYS A 370 -8.32 17.47 -7.04
N GLU A 371 -8.64 18.72 -6.69
CA GLU A 371 -9.94 19.32 -7.02
C GLU A 371 -10.18 19.55 -8.52
N GLN A 372 -9.14 19.79 -9.33
CA GLN A 372 -9.29 20.01 -10.77
C GLN A 372 -9.23 18.71 -11.58
N LEU A 373 -8.42 17.73 -11.16
CA LEU A 373 -8.38 16.41 -11.80
C LEU A 373 -9.72 15.66 -11.64
N PHE A 374 -10.39 15.82 -10.48
CA PHE A 374 -11.70 15.24 -10.25
C PHE A 374 -12.84 15.89 -11.06
N ASN A 375 -12.62 17.02 -11.73
CA ASN A 375 -13.68 17.68 -12.53
C ASN A 375 -13.77 17.18 -13.98
N THR A 376 -12.74 16.50 -14.49
CA THR A 376 -12.76 15.94 -15.86
C THR A 376 -13.29 14.50 -15.84
N GLN A 377 -14.07 14.11 -16.86
CA GLN A 377 -14.71 12.78 -17.02
C GLN A 377 -13.73 11.60 -17.20
N ALA A 378 -12.47 11.79 -16.83
CA ALA A 378 -11.36 10.88 -16.86
C ALA A 378 -11.45 9.81 -15.74
N GLN A 379 -12.58 9.11 -15.68
CA GLN A 379 -13.00 8.25 -14.55
C GLN A 379 -12.10 7.04 -14.26
N SER A 380 -11.20 6.66 -15.18
CA SER A 380 -10.21 5.56 -15.01
C SER A 380 -8.75 6.01 -15.07
N LEU A 381 -8.48 7.32 -15.19
CA LEU A 381 -7.14 7.85 -15.51
C LEU A 381 -6.24 8.10 -14.29
N LEU A 382 -6.74 7.86 -13.09
CA LEU A 382 -6.05 8.15 -11.82
C LEU A 382 -5.58 6.89 -11.07
N LEU A 383 -5.99 5.69 -11.51
CA LEU A 383 -5.58 4.44 -10.89
C LEU A 383 -4.20 4.03 -11.40
N MET A 384 -3.35 3.64 -10.46
CA MET A 384 -2.03 3.09 -10.73
C MET A 384 -1.74 1.91 -9.83
N THR A 385 -0.79 1.10 -10.26
CA THR A 385 -0.12 0.08 -9.45
C THR A 385 1.34 0.44 -9.36
N THR A 386 1.97 0.13 -8.23
CA THR A 386 3.39 0.38 -8.01
C THR A 386 4.13 -0.94 -8.01
N VAL A 387 5.27 -0.94 -8.69
CA VAL A 387 6.31 -1.94 -8.46
C VAL A 387 7.26 -1.41 -7.38
N ALA A 388 7.40 -2.15 -6.27
CA ALA A 388 8.24 -1.74 -5.16
C ALA A 388 9.28 -2.80 -4.80
N MET A 389 10.43 -2.34 -4.32
CA MET A 389 11.56 -3.19 -3.94
C MET A 389 12.26 -2.60 -2.70
N PRO A 390 12.50 -3.40 -1.65
CA PRO A 390 13.21 -2.94 -0.47
C PRO A 390 14.70 -2.71 -0.76
N VAL A 391 15.29 -1.76 -0.04
CA VAL A 391 16.71 -1.40 -0.12
C VAL A 391 17.38 -1.67 1.21
N PHE A 392 18.45 -2.46 1.19
CA PHE A 392 19.14 -2.92 2.39
C PHE A 392 20.55 -2.36 2.52
N SER A 393 21.01 -2.15 3.76
CA SER A 393 22.41 -1.77 3.99
C SER A 393 23.33 -2.96 3.75
N LYS A 394 24.32 -2.79 2.84
CA LYS A 394 25.35 -3.81 2.53
C LYS A 394 26.58 -3.73 3.43
N LYS A 395 26.63 -2.80 4.39
CA LYS A 395 27.81 -2.62 5.25
C LYS A 395 28.02 -3.86 6.13
N ASN A 396 29.27 -4.29 6.27
CA ASN A 396 29.60 -5.50 7.04
C ASN A 396 29.17 -5.41 8.52
N GLU A 397 29.18 -4.20 9.09
CA GLU A 397 28.80 -3.93 10.49
C GLU A 397 27.28 -4.02 10.73
N THR A 398 26.48 -3.59 9.74
CA THR A 398 25.02 -3.55 9.82
C THR A 398 24.38 -4.83 9.27
N ARG A 399 25.17 -5.69 8.62
CA ARG A 399 24.71 -6.95 8.00
C ARG A 399 24.08 -7.92 8.99
N SER A 400 24.57 -7.96 10.24
CA SER A 400 23.99 -8.79 11.31
C SER A 400 22.72 -8.18 11.93
N HIS A 401 22.57 -6.86 11.84
CA HIS A 401 21.43 -6.12 12.39
C HIS A 401 20.23 -6.08 11.43
N GLY A 402 20.47 -6.26 10.13
CA GLY A 402 19.43 -6.34 9.10
C GLY A 402 18.71 -5.01 8.90
N ILE A 403 19.46 -3.95 8.59
CA ILE A 403 18.93 -2.58 8.48
C ILE A 403 18.29 -2.35 7.10
N LEU A 404 17.01 -1.93 7.14
CA LEU A 404 16.26 -1.41 5.98
C LEU A 404 16.58 0.08 5.81
N LEU A 405 17.16 0.45 4.67
CA LEU A 405 17.41 1.85 4.31
C LEU A 405 16.16 2.54 3.80
N GLY A 406 15.27 1.79 3.13
CA GLY A 406 14.07 2.33 2.54
C GLY A 406 13.48 1.40 1.49
N VAL A 407 12.55 1.94 0.70
CA VAL A 407 11.88 1.24 -0.40
C VAL A 407 11.92 2.12 -1.64
N VAL A 408 12.31 1.51 -2.76
CA VAL A 408 12.23 2.14 -4.08
C VAL A 408 10.93 1.71 -4.74
N GLY A 409 10.25 2.65 -5.39
CA GLY A 409 9.05 2.36 -6.16
C GLY A 409 9.03 3.04 -7.52
N SER A 410 8.25 2.48 -8.44
CA SER A 410 7.86 3.16 -9.67
C SER A 410 6.41 2.86 -10.00
N ASP A 411 5.68 3.91 -10.36
CA ASP A 411 4.26 3.81 -10.66
C ASP A 411 4.02 3.41 -12.11
N VAL A 412 2.94 2.64 -12.30
CA VAL A 412 2.44 2.23 -13.60
C VAL A 412 0.96 2.63 -13.68
N PRO A 413 0.62 3.69 -14.43
CA PRO A 413 -0.77 4.04 -14.66
C PRO A 413 -1.48 2.91 -15.39
N LEU A 414 -2.63 2.48 -14.87
CA LEU A 414 -3.37 1.37 -15.45
C LEU A 414 -3.87 1.70 -16.86
N ARG A 415 -4.03 2.99 -17.18
CA ARG A 415 -4.33 3.46 -18.54
C ARG A 415 -3.29 2.99 -19.56
N GLU A 416 -2.00 3.05 -19.22
CA GLU A 416 -0.93 2.66 -20.14
C GLU A 416 -0.96 1.15 -20.41
N LEU A 417 -1.33 0.34 -19.41
CA LEU A 417 -1.56 -1.09 -19.60
C LEU A 417 -2.77 -1.34 -20.51
N MET A 418 -3.89 -0.66 -20.27
CA MET A 418 -5.11 -0.86 -21.05
C MET A 418 -5.00 -0.35 -22.49
N LYS A 419 -4.09 0.59 -22.79
CA LYS A 419 -3.76 0.98 -24.18
C LYS A 419 -3.23 -0.20 -25.01
N LEU A 420 -2.62 -1.21 -24.38
CA LEU A 420 -2.14 -2.41 -25.06
C LEU A 420 -3.28 -3.37 -25.46
N ALA A 421 -4.45 -3.24 -24.84
CA ALA A 421 -5.66 -4.01 -25.15
C ALA A 421 -6.80 -3.07 -25.60
N PRO A 422 -6.70 -2.50 -26.82
CA PRO A 422 -7.64 -1.49 -27.28
C PRO A 422 -9.04 -2.06 -27.55
N ARG A 423 -10.06 -1.45 -26.94
CA ARG A 423 -11.48 -1.86 -27.08
C ARG A 423 -11.97 -1.88 -28.53
N TYR A 424 -11.53 -0.93 -29.36
CA TYR A 424 -11.98 -0.86 -30.76
C TYR A 424 -11.62 -2.11 -31.59
N LYS A 425 -10.65 -2.94 -31.14
CA LYS A 425 -10.32 -4.21 -31.79
C LYS A 425 -11.18 -5.38 -31.32
N LEU A 426 -11.78 -5.29 -30.12
CA LEU A 426 -12.54 -6.37 -29.48
C LEU A 426 -14.04 -6.32 -29.81
N GLY A 427 -14.51 -5.20 -30.38
CA GLY A 427 -15.93 -4.97 -30.67
C GLY A 427 -16.64 -4.15 -29.59
N VAL A 428 -17.95 -3.96 -29.74
CA VAL A 428 -18.75 -3.08 -28.87
C VAL A 428 -18.90 -3.64 -27.45
N HIS A 429 -19.08 -4.96 -27.35
CA HIS A 429 -19.24 -5.67 -26.08
C HIS A 429 -17.95 -6.33 -25.59
N GLY A 430 -16.90 -6.38 -26.41
CA GLY A 430 -15.63 -6.97 -26.03
C GLY A 430 -14.79 -6.03 -25.16
N TYR A 431 -14.20 -6.57 -24.11
CA TYR A 431 -13.33 -5.82 -23.21
C TYR A 431 -12.20 -6.69 -22.66
N ALA A 432 -11.17 -6.01 -22.14
CA ALA A 432 -10.12 -6.63 -21.37
C ALA A 432 -10.21 -6.15 -19.93
N PHE A 433 -9.80 -7.02 -19.01
CA PHE A 433 -9.72 -6.71 -17.59
C PHE A 433 -8.49 -7.36 -16.96
N LEU A 434 -8.06 -6.83 -15.82
CA LEU A 434 -6.87 -7.27 -15.10
C LEU A 434 -7.24 -7.56 -13.66
N ASN A 435 -6.82 -8.73 -13.15
CA ASN A 435 -7.03 -9.15 -11.77
C ASN A 435 -5.70 -9.41 -11.05
N THR A 436 -5.70 -9.25 -9.73
CA THR A 436 -4.61 -9.65 -8.84
C THR A 436 -4.73 -11.13 -8.46
N ASN A 437 -3.71 -11.64 -7.76
CA ASN A 437 -3.69 -12.99 -7.18
C ASN A 437 -4.67 -13.16 -6.00
N ASN A 438 -5.29 -12.08 -5.52
CA ASN A 438 -6.36 -12.12 -4.51
C ASN A 438 -7.77 -12.10 -5.13
N GLY A 439 -7.87 -11.87 -6.45
CA GLY A 439 -9.15 -11.76 -7.16
C GLY A 439 -9.62 -10.32 -7.36
N TYR A 440 -8.94 -9.33 -6.77
CA TYR A 440 -9.29 -7.93 -6.92
C TYR A 440 -9.02 -7.42 -8.34
N ILE A 441 -9.92 -6.56 -8.81
CA ILE A 441 -9.84 -5.95 -10.12
C ILE A 441 -8.88 -4.77 -10.07
N LEU A 442 -7.85 -4.81 -10.91
CA LEU A 442 -7.04 -3.62 -11.22
C LEU A 442 -7.77 -2.71 -12.21
N SER A 443 -8.26 -3.28 -13.30
CA SER A 443 -8.95 -2.52 -14.34
C SER A 443 -10.09 -3.31 -14.95
N HIS A 444 -11.28 -2.73 -14.93
CA HIS A 444 -12.48 -3.27 -15.55
C HIS A 444 -13.37 -2.13 -16.06
N PRO A 445 -14.10 -2.29 -17.20
CA PRO A 445 -14.99 -1.26 -17.72
C PRO A 445 -16.05 -0.76 -16.73
N ASP A 446 -16.59 -1.67 -15.92
CA ASP A 446 -17.62 -1.37 -14.91
C ASP A 446 -17.06 -1.02 -13.54
N LEU A 447 -15.74 -1.01 -13.36
CA LEU A 447 -15.12 -0.52 -12.13
C LEU A 447 -15.40 0.99 -12.00
N ARG A 448 -16.12 1.35 -10.93
CA ARG A 448 -16.47 2.75 -10.62
C ARG A 448 -15.81 3.16 -9.30
N PRO A 449 -14.57 3.68 -9.35
CA PRO A 449 -13.80 4.00 -8.15
C PRO A 449 -14.29 5.27 -7.44
N LEU A 450 -15.05 6.14 -8.13
CA LEU A 450 -15.49 7.42 -7.60
C LEU A 450 -17.02 7.44 -7.39
N TYR A 451 -17.47 8.12 -6.34
CA TYR A 451 -18.87 8.48 -6.12
C TYR A 451 -19.04 10.01 -6.07
N LYS A 452 -20.24 10.49 -6.40
CA LYS A 452 -20.57 11.92 -6.34
C LYS A 452 -21.15 12.25 -4.97
N GLU A 453 -20.46 13.10 -4.22
CA GLU A 453 -20.97 13.69 -2.97
C GLU A 453 -21.27 15.17 -3.24
N GLY A 454 -22.54 15.46 -3.56
CA GLY A 454 -22.94 16.80 -4.01
C GLY A 454 -22.28 17.19 -5.33
N LYS A 455 -21.48 18.27 -5.33
CA LYS A 455 -20.71 18.74 -6.51
C LYS A 455 -19.29 18.16 -6.59
N LYS A 456 -18.78 17.51 -5.53
CA LYS A 456 -17.42 16.97 -5.50
C LYS A 456 -17.46 15.46 -5.79
N LEU A 457 -16.50 15.00 -6.60
CA LEU A 457 -16.24 13.58 -6.79
C LEU A 457 -15.28 13.11 -5.70
N ARG A 458 -15.62 12.03 -5.00
CA ARG A 458 -14.78 11.42 -3.96
C ARG A 458 -14.52 9.95 -4.27
N PRO A 459 -13.33 9.43 -3.93
CA PRO A 459 -13.08 8.00 -4.03
C PRO A 459 -14.01 7.25 -3.09
N LYS A 460 -14.59 6.15 -3.56
CA LYS A 460 -15.29 5.21 -2.67
C LYS A 460 -14.27 4.65 -1.68
N PRO A 461 -14.65 4.30 -0.44
CA PRO A 461 -13.72 3.68 0.50
C PRO A 461 -13.04 2.42 -0.08
N ASN A 462 -13.82 1.44 -0.55
CA ASN A 462 -13.31 0.11 -0.98
C ASN A 462 -13.05 0.01 -2.49
N TYR A 463 -12.56 1.07 -3.12
CA TYR A 463 -12.35 1.05 -4.58
C TYR A 463 -11.19 0.16 -5.03
N ASN A 464 -10.24 -0.11 -4.13
CA ASN A 464 -9.03 -0.91 -4.37
C ASN A 464 -9.26 -2.41 -4.19
N SER A 465 -10.26 -2.81 -3.40
CA SER A 465 -10.53 -4.21 -3.02
C SER A 465 -11.81 -4.75 -3.65
N VAL A 466 -12.18 -4.28 -4.85
CA VAL A 466 -13.38 -4.74 -5.56
C VAL A 466 -13.09 -6.06 -6.25
N ASP A 467 -13.82 -7.12 -5.90
CA ASP A 467 -13.68 -8.45 -6.51
C ASP A 467 -14.43 -8.52 -7.86
N LEU A 468 -14.03 -9.46 -8.71
CA LEU A 468 -14.66 -9.76 -9.99
C LEU A 468 -16.15 -10.11 -9.84
N SER A 469 -16.48 -10.89 -8.79
CA SER A 469 -17.86 -11.32 -8.49
C SER A 469 -18.79 -10.17 -8.10
N GLU A 470 -18.25 -9.03 -7.65
CA GLU A 470 -19.05 -7.85 -7.33
C GLU A 470 -19.40 -7.00 -8.56
N VAL A 471 -18.59 -7.14 -9.62
CA VAL A 471 -18.72 -6.33 -10.84
C VAL A 471 -19.45 -7.09 -11.93
N GLU A 472 -19.16 -8.37 -12.10
CA GLU A 472 -19.80 -9.24 -13.08
C GLU A 472 -20.76 -10.22 -12.38
N TRP A 473 -22.02 -10.20 -12.81
CA TRP A 473 -23.02 -11.15 -12.33
C TRP A 473 -23.01 -12.40 -13.21
N GLU A 474 -22.24 -13.40 -12.78
CA GLU A 474 -22.17 -14.73 -13.37
C GLU A 474 -23.28 -15.65 -12.79
N ASP A 475 -23.83 -16.53 -13.63
CA ASP A 475 -24.84 -17.53 -13.19
C ASP A 475 -24.20 -18.81 -12.59
N THR A 476 -22.89 -19.02 -12.73
CA THR A 476 -22.12 -20.14 -12.12
C THR A 476 -21.13 -19.64 -11.08
N GLU A 477 -21.12 -20.22 -9.87
CA GLU A 477 -20.30 -19.74 -8.76
C GLU A 477 -18.78 -19.86 -9.01
N GLU A 478 -18.12 -18.71 -9.16
CA GLU A 478 -16.69 -18.42 -8.98
C GLU A 478 -15.66 -19.29 -9.73
N THR A 479 -16.07 -20.02 -10.77
CA THR A 479 -15.15 -20.88 -11.53
C THR A 479 -14.06 -20.07 -12.24
N LEU A 480 -14.44 -18.95 -12.87
CA LEU A 480 -13.51 -18.07 -13.58
C LEU A 480 -12.52 -17.42 -12.61
N ARG A 481 -13.06 -16.80 -11.56
CA ARG A 481 -12.29 -16.17 -10.48
C ARG A 481 -11.26 -17.12 -9.90
N THR A 482 -11.67 -18.34 -9.52
CA THR A 482 -10.79 -19.35 -8.93
C THR A 482 -9.67 -19.75 -9.88
N ALA A 483 -9.96 -19.94 -11.17
CA ALA A 483 -8.96 -20.30 -12.17
C ALA A 483 -7.94 -19.17 -12.40
N MET A 484 -8.40 -17.91 -12.45
CA MET A 484 -7.54 -16.74 -12.62
C MET A 484 -6.65 -16.47 -11.41
N VAL A 485 -7.16 -16.67 -10.19
CA VAL A 485 -6.41 -16.57 -8.93
C VAL A 485 -5.35 -17.66 -8.81
N LYS A 486 -5.65 -18.88 -9.25
CA LYS A 486 -4.68 -19.99 -9.30
C LYS A 486 -3.62 -19.83 -10.39
N GLY A 487 -3.75 -18.83 -11.26
CA GLY A 487 -2.83 -18.60 -12.36
C GLY A 487 -2.95 -19.65 -13.48
N GLU A 488 -4.14 -20.17 -13.70
CA GLU A 488 -4.40 -21.09 -14.81
C GLU A 488 -4.58 -20.29 -16.12
N THR A 489 -4.29 -20.92 -17.25
CA THR A 489 -4.59 -20.37 -18.58
C THR A 489 -5.67 -21.22 -19.21
N GLY A 490 -6.74 -20.59 -19.69
CA GLY A 490 -7.89 -21.31 -20.18
C GLY A 490 -8.90 -20.44 -20.90
N THR A 491 -9.96 -21.10 -21.31
CA THR A 491 -11.11 -20.48 -21.97
C THR A 491 -12.38 -20.99 -21.31
N LEU A 492 -13.33 -20.10 -21.04
CA LEU A 492 -14.59 -20.43 -20.39
C LEU A 492 -15.73 -19.62 -21.01
N SER A 493 -16.85 -20.27 -21.33
CA SER A 493 -18.05 -19.58 -21.79
C SER A 493 -19.02 -19.46 -20.63
N LEU A 494 -19.46 -18.24 -20.32
CA LEU A 494 -20.37 -17.94 -19.22
C LEU A 494 -21.52 -17.07 -19.70
N ASP A 495 -22.72 -17.36 -19.20
CA ASP A 495 -23.87 -16.49 -19.34
C ASP A 495 -23.80 -15.41 -18.26
N VAL A 496 -23.76 -14.15 -18.70
CA VAL A 496 -23.63 -12.99 -17.81
C VAL A 496 -24.71 -11.96 -18.05
N ARG A 497 -25.00 -11.20 -17.01
CA ARG A 497 -26.01 -10.14 -17.01
C ARG A 497 -25.34 -8.79 -17.07
N ALA A 498 -25.39 -8.14 -18.22
CA ALA A 498 -24.84 -6.80 -18.41
C ALA A 498 -25.89 -5.73 -18.09
N SER A 499 -25.52 -4.73 -17.29
CA SER A 499 -26.38 -3.59 -17.00
C SER A 499 -26.28 -2.51 -18.08
N VAL A 500 -27.41 -2.02 -18.57
CA VAL A 500 -27.50 -0.95 -19.58
C VAL A 500 -28.27 0.24 -19.01
N GLU A 501 -28.01 1.44 -19.52
CA GLU A 501 -28.61 2.71 -19.04
C GLU A 501 -28.42 2.95 -17.52
N LYS A 502 -27.19 2.78 -17.01
CA LYS A 502 -26.86 2.97 -15.58
C LYS A 502 -27.68 2.06 -14.65
N GLY A 503 -27.92 0.81 -15.04
CA GLY A 503 -28.61 -0.18 -14.22
C GLY A 503 -30.14 -0.19 -14.36
N ARG A 504 -30.70 0.48 -15.38
CA ARG A 504 -32.16 0.48 -15.61
C ARG A 504 -32.65 -0.72 -16.41
N ARG A 505 -31.79 -1.31 -17.25
CA ARG A 505 -32.10 -2.48 -18.07
C ARG A 505 -31.00 -3.52 -17.90
N VAL A 506 -31.36 -4.78 -18.04
CA VAL A 506 -30.43 -5.92 -18.01
C VAL A 506 -30.49 -6.61 -19.37
N ILE A 507 -29.33 -6.87 -19.94
CA ILE A 507 -29.17 -7.69 -21.15
C ILE A 507 -28.48 -8.98 -20.74
N PHE A 508 -28.96 -10.09 -21.29
CA PHE A 508 -28.34 -11.40 -21.13
C PHE A 508 -27.40 -11.61 -22.31
N LEU A 509 -26.12 -11.81 -22.01
CA LEU A 509 -25.07 -12.03 -22.99
C LEU A 509 -24.36 -13.33 -22.66
N THR A 510 -24.05 -14.12 -23.69
CA THR A 510 -23.16 -15.27 -23.56
C THR A 510 -21.75 -14.79 -23.93
N ASN A 511 -20.87 -14.76 -22.95
CA ASN A 511 -19.51 -14.24 -23.07
C ASN A 511 -18.49 -15.39 -23.04
N ASP A 512 -17.56 -15.36 -23.99
CA ASP A 512 -16.39 -16.22 -24.03
C ASP A 512 -15.21 -15.49 -23.38
N TYR A 513 -14.76 -16.01 -22.25
CA TYR A 513 -13.64 -15.52 -21.46
C TYR A 513 -12.36 -16.25 -21.87
N PHE A 514 -11.34 -15.48 -22.21
CA PHE A 514 -9.98 -15.95 -22.48
C PHE A 514 -9.07 -15.36 -21.40
N TYR A 515 -8.51 -16.20 -20.54
CA TYR A 515 -7.69 -15.73 -19.43
C TYR A 515 -6.32 -16.40 -19.39
N THR A 516 -5.32 -15.62 -18.98
CA THR A 516 -3.94 -16.09 -18.83
C THR A 516 -3.21 -15.24 -17.80
N THR A 517 -2.09 -15.74 -17.28
CA THR A 517 -1.26 -15.02 -16.32
C THR A 517 -0.22 -14.17 -17.04
N ILE A 518 0.11 -13.03 -16.46
CA ILE A 518 1.23 -12.22 -16.90
C ILE A 518 2.46 -12.69 -16.13
N LYS A 519 3.38 -13.36 -16.84
CA LYS A 519 4.63 -13.87 -16.26
C LYS A 519 5.40 -12.78 -15.51
N GLU A 520 6.10 -13.20 -14.46
CA GLU A 520 6.88 -12.33 -13.55
C GLU A 520 6.05 -11.31 -12.75
N THR A 521 4.72 -11.39 -12.80
CA THR A 521 3.82 -10.52 -12.02
C THR A 521 2.68 -11.32 -11.39
N PRO A 522 2.05 -10.82 -10.31
CA PRO A 522 0.91 -11.48 -9.69
C PRO A 522 -0.41 -11.23 -10.44
N PHE A 523 -0.35 -10.71 -11.68
CA PHE A 523 -1.52 -10.27 -12.41
C PHE A 523 -1.98 -11.29 -13.44
N SER A 524 -3.30 -11.42 -13.57
CA SER A 524 -3.98 -12.21 -14.59
C SER A 524 -4.74 -11.29 -15.54
N LEU A 525 -4.63 -11.56 -16.84
CA LEU A 525 -5.33 -10.85 -17.90
C LEU A 525 -6.52 -11.69 -18.37
N GLY A 526 -7.71 -11.08 -18.37
CA GLY A 526 -8.91 -11.61 -19.01
C GLY A 526 -9.26 -10.78 -20.24
N ILE A 527 -9.62 -11.46 -21.33
CA ILE A 527 -10.24 -10.86 -22.51
C ILE A 527 -11.60 -11.51 -22.70
N VAL A 528 -12.62 -10.69 -22.85
CA VAL A 528 -14.01 -11.11 -22.99
C VAL A 528 -14.47 -10.77 -24.40
N LEU A 529 -15.03 -11.76 -25.09
CA LEU A 529 -15.71 -11.60 -26.37
C LEU A 529 -17.14 -12.12 -26.23
N THR A 530 -18.11 -11.34 -26.69
CA THR A 530 -19.52 -11.75 -26.65
C THR A 530 -19.85 -12.55 -27.89
N GLN A 531 -20.49 -13.72 -27.75
CA GLN A 531 -20.86 -14.54 -28.90
C GLN A 531 -21.71 -13.76 -29.92
N GLY A 532 -21.36 -13.88 -31.20
CA GLY A 532 -21.96 -13.11 -32.28
C GLY A 532 -21.34 -11.71 -32.52
N HIS A 533 -20.42 -11.26 -31.67
CA HIS A 533 -19.72 -9.98 -31.81
C HIS A 533 -18.21 -10.13 -31.56
N GLY A 534 -17.37 -9.52 -32.41
CA GLY A 534 -15.91 -9.47 -32.19
C GLY A 534 -15.09 -10.67 -32.68
N GLU A 535 -15.73 -11.73 -33.21
CA GLU A 535 -15.00 -12.86 -33.84
C GLU A 535 -14.28 -12.48 -35.14
N PHE A 536 -14.86 -11.54 -35.91
CA PHE A 536 -14.33 -11.10 -37.19
C PHE A 536 -14.02 -9.62 -37.16
N ILE A 537 -12.81 -9.24 -37.59
CA ILE A 537 -12.41 -7.86 -37.81
C ILE A 537 -12.34 -7.56 -39.31
N PHE A 538 -13.05 -6.52 -39.74
CA PHE A 538 -12.98 -6.06 -41.12
C PHE A 538 -11.82 -5.06 -41.26
N THR A 539 -10.77 -5.45 -41.98
CA THR A 539 -9.63 -4.56 -42.28
C THR A 539 -9.77 -4.07 -43.72
N GLY A 540 -10.41 -2.91 -43.89
CA GLY A 540 -10.46 -2.21 -45.19
C GLY A 540 -9.33 -1.21 -45.33
N ASN A 541 -8.61 -1.22 -46.46
CA ASN A 541 -7.74 -0.11 -46.84
C ASN A 541 -8.64 1.01 -47.38
N VAL A 542 -9.12 1.89 -46.51
CA VAL A 542 -9.86 3.08 -46.94
C VAL A 542 -8.83 4.15 -47.29
N SER A 543 -8.86 4.63 -48.53
CA SER A 543 -8.06 5.80 -48.91
C SER A 543 -8.56 7.02 -48.12
N ILE A 544 -7.67 7.92 -47.69
CA ILE A 544 -8.05 9.10 -46.88
C ILE A 544 -9.11 9.96 -47.61
N GLU A 545 -9.12 9.92 -48.94
CA GLU A 545 -10.10 10.62 -49.78
C GLU A 545 -11.51 9.99 -49.72
N GLU A 546 -11.62 8.65 -49.65
CA GLU A 546 -12.91 7.96 -49.53
C GLU A 546 -13.51 8.08 -48.12
N GLY A 547 -12.69 8.04 -47.07
CA GLY A 547 -13.17 8.18 -45.69
C GLY A 547 -13.74 9.57 -45.35
N LEU A 548 -13.28 10.62 -46.05
CA LEU A 548 -13.87 11.96 -45.94
C LEU A 548 -15.26 12.04 -46.60
N HIS A 549 -15.51 11.22 -47.63
CA HIS A 549 -16.79 11.18 -48.33
C HIS A 549 -17.88 10.47 -47.51
N ASP A 550 -17.53 9.47 -46.71
CA ASP A 550 -18.49 8.75 -45.84
C ASP A 550 -19.02 9.62 -44.68
N LEU A 551 -18.20 10.53 -44.14
CA LEU A 551 -18.64 11.49 -43.10
C LEU A 551 -19.59 12.56 -43.64
N MET A 552 -19.71 12.69 -44.96
CA MET A 552 -20.54 13.70 -45.64
C MET A 552 -21.83 13.11 -46.22
N GLN A 553 -22.06 11.80 -46.12
CA GLN A 553 -23.33 11.22 -46.54
C GLN A 553 -24.38 11.41 -45.43
N PRO A 554 -25.56 11.99 -45.73
CA PRO A 554 -26.66 12.00 -44.78
C PRO A 554 -27.20 10.57 -44.59
N ASP A 555 -27.43 10.18 -43.32
CA ASP A 555 -28.02 8.90 -42.95
C ASP A 555 -29.32 8.63 -43.75
N PRO A 556 -29.44 7.49 -44.45
CA PRO A 556 -30.64 7.18 -45.24
C PRO A 556 -31.86 6.79 -44.39
N ASP A 557 -31.75 6.76 -43.07
CA ASP A 557 -32.87 6.42 -42.15
C ASP A 557 -33.51 7.65 -41.52
N SER A 558 -33.93 8.61 -42.35
CA SER A 558 -34.90 9.63 -41.97
C SER A 558 -36.08 9.63 -42.94
N CYS A 559 -37.00 8.69 -42.69
CA CYS A 559 -38.39 8.74 -43.15
C CYS A 559 -39.32 8.91 -41.95
#